data_AF-A0A2E5E0S9-F1
#
_entry.id   AF-A0A2E5E0S9-F1
#
_cell.length_a   1.000
_cell.length_b   1.000
_cell.length_c   1.000
_cell.angle_alpha   90.00
_cell.angle_beta   90.00
_cell.angle_gamma   90.00
#
_symmetry.space_group_name_H-M   'P 1'
#
loop_
_entity.id
_entity.type
_entity.pdbx_description
1 polymer ?
#
loop_
_entity_poly.entity_id
_entity_poly.type
_entity_poly.pdbx_seq_one_letter_code
_entity_poly.pdbx_strand_id
1 'polypeptide(L)'
;MPRLSCALIPLTLVMVLTGCQSNEAFQASLRSASNDISNGRLDSARLTLNEANSLASGAVEHQKVADLNAVINGAEAMIDGRPEAAASAWSSVKDSRLRQQIEHEAEVMGINLKSNHQEDAR
;
A
#
# COMPACT_ATOMS: atom_id res chain seq x y z
N MET A 1 14.30 -29.32 -1.78
CA MET A 1 13.42 -28.47 -0.95
C MET A 1 13.97 -27.05 -0.98
N PRO A 2 13.52 -26.18 -1.89
CA PRO A 2 13.96 -24.79 -1.84
C PRO A 2 13.24 -24.09 -0.68
N ARG A 3 14.03 -23.51 0.21
CA ARG A 3 13.58 -22.64 1.29
C ARG A 3 13.02 -21.38 0.64
N LEU A 4 11.72 -21.12 0.85
CA LEU A 4 11.10 -19.82 0.60
C LEU A 4 11.71 -18.83 1.59
N SER A 5 12.88 -18.30 1.22
CA SER A 5 13.48 -17.18 1.92
C SER A 5 12.51 -16.01 1.82
N CYS A 6 12.07 -15.52 2.99
CA CYS A 6 11.33 -14.28 3.18
C CYS A 6 11.83 -13.17 2.25
N ALA A 7 11.15 -12.95 1.13
CA ALA A 7 11.26 -11.72 0.37
C ALA A 7 10.40 -10.66 1.09
N LEU A 8 10.81 -10.30 2.31
CA LEU A 8 10.40 -9.05 2.93
C LEU A 8 11.10 -7.94 2.14
N ILE A 9 10.45 -7.51 1.05
CA ILE A 9 10.91 -6.39 0.26
C ILE A 9 10.89 -5.17 1.18
N PRO A 10 12.04 -4.49 1.39
CA PRO A 10 12.07 -3.22 2.10
C PRO A 10 11.46 -2.17 1.17
N LEU A 11 10.13 -2.09 1.14
CA LEU A 11 9.41 -1.00 0.50
C LEU A 11 9.78 0.27 1.26
N THR A 12 10.81 0.99 0.85
CA THR A 12 11.12 2.31 1.41
C THR A 12 10.01 3.28 1.02
N LEU A 13 8.90 3.23 1.76
CA LEU A 13 7.70 4.01 1.56
C LEU A 13 7.93 5.42 2.14
N VAL A 14 8.94 6.10 1.61
CA VAL A 14 9.28 7.46 1.95
C VAL A 14 8.59 8.35 0.93
N MET A 15 7.31 8.69 1.14
CA MET A 15 6.69 9.92 0.63
C MET A 15 5.17 9.93 0.86
N VAL A 16 4.71 10.48 2.00
CA VAL A 16 3.31 10.93 2.16
C VAL A 16 3.25 12.26 2.93
N LEU A 17 4.09 13.25 2.57
CA LEU A 17 4.15 14.50 3.35
C LEU A 17 3.95 15.80 2.57
N THR A 18 3.80 15.77 1.25
CA THR A 18 3.55 16.98 0.47
C THR A 18 2.07 17.15 0.23
N GLY A 19 1.39 17.87 1.12
CA GLY A 19 0.10 18.49 0.84
C GLY A 19 -0.81 18.60 2.05
N CYS A 20 -1.12 19.87 2.39
CA CYS A 20 -2.11 20.36 3.36
C CYS A 20 -1.72 20.30 4.85
N GLN A 21 -2.33 21.21 5.63
CA GLN A 21 -2.20 21.35 7.09
C GLN A 21 -2.80 20.13 7.82
N SER A 22 -2.29 18.94 7.53
CA SER A 22 -2.70 17.72 8.21
C SER A 22 -2.21 17.77 9.65
N ASN A 23 -3.04 17.28 10.56
CA ASN A 23 -2.67 17.11 11.96
C ASN A 23 -1.33 16.34 12.07
N GLU A 24 -0.39 16.83 12.89
CA GLU A 24 0.90 16.19 13.10
C GLU A 24 0.74 14.72 13.55
N ALA A 25 -0.29 14.45 14.36
CA ALA A 25 -0.63 13.09 14.79
C ALA A 25 -1.01 12.19 13.61
N PHE A 26 -1.79 12.69 12.65
CA PHE A 26 -2.16 11.94 11.44
C PHE A 26 -0.92 11.60 10.60
N GLN A 27 -0.04 12.58 10.39
CA GLN A 27 1.20 12.38 9.63
C GLN A 27 2.15 11.39 10.33
N ALA A 28 2.24 11.43 11.66
CA ALA A 28 3.02 10.49 12.45
C ALA A 28 2.48 9.06 12.32
N SER A 29 1.15 8.89 12.41
CA SER A 29 0.50 7.58 12.23
C SER A 29 0.74 7.04 10.82
N LEU A 30 0.60 7.85 9.77
CA LEU A 30 0.90 7.40 8.40
C LEU A 30 2.35 6.96 8.24
N ARG A 31 3.31 7.70 8.81
CA ARG A 31 4.74 7.34 8.75
C ARG A 31 5.01 6.03 9.49
N SER A 32 4.41 5.85 10.66
CA SER A 32 4.53 4.63 11.46
C SER A 32 3.94 3.43 10.71
N ALA A 33 2.71 3.56 10.18
CA ALA A 33 2.08 2.52 9.38
C ALA A 33 2.90 2.16 8.14
N SER A 34 3.43 3.16 7.43
CA SER A 34 4.30 2.97 6.27
C SER A 34 5.55 2.17 6.64
N ASN A 35 6.21 2.50 7.75
CA ASN A 35 7.37 1.76 8.24
C ASN A 35 7.00 0.32 8.63
N ASP A 36 5.85 0.11 9.25
CA ASP A 36 5.37 -1.24 9.58
C ASP A 36 5.12 -2.07 8.31
N ILE A 37 4.52 -1.49 7.27
CA ILE A 37 4.35 -2.12 5.95
C ILE A 37 5.71 -2.51 5.38
N SER A 38 6.68 -1.60 5.38
CA SER A 38 8.05 -1.86 4.89
C SER A 38 8.75 -3.02 5.60
N ASN A 39 8.43 -3.23 6.88
CA ASN A 39 8.99 -4.29 7.71
C ASN A 39 8.09 -5.56 7.70
N GLY A 40 7.03 -5.58 6.89
CA GLY A 40 6.04 -6.66 6.81
C GLY A 40 5.23 -6.90 8.08
N ARG A 41 5.19 -5.92 8.99
CA ARG A 41 4.34 -5.94 10.19
C ARG A 41 2.92 -5.49 9.83
N LEU A 42 2.25 -6.25 8.98
CA LEU A 42 0.97 -5.86 8.37
C LEU A 42 -0.15 -5.64 9.40
N ASP A 43 -0.25 -6.47 10.44
CA ASP A 43 -1.21 -6.29 11.53
C ASP A 43 -0.99 -4.98 12.29
N SER A 44 0.26 -4.67 12.60
CA SER A 44 0.65 -3.42 13.30
C SER A 44 0.35 -2.19 12.43
N ALA A 45 0.64 -2.30 11.13
CA ALA A 45 0.30 -1.25 10.18
C ALA A 45 -1.22 -1.02 10.12
N ARG A 46 -2.03 -2.08 10.13
CA ARG A 46 -3.50 -2.02 10.12
C ARG A 46 -4.05 -1.27 11.33
N LEU A 47 -3.55 -1.60 12.52
CA LEU A 47 -3.93 -0.91 13.77
C LEU A 47 -3.59 0.59 13.69
N THR A 48 -2.37 0.90 13.25
CA THR A 48 -1.92 2.28 13.10
C THR A 48 -2.73 3.06 12.04
N LEU A 49 -3.14 2.41 10.95
CA LEU A 49 -4.01 3.03 9.94
C LEU A 49 -5.43 3.26 10.44
N ASN A 50 -5.96 2.41 11.33
CA ASN A 50 -7.25 2.66 11.97
C ASN A 50 -7.21 3.93 12.83
N GLU A 51 -6.12 4.12 13.58
CA GLU A 51 -5.88 5.37 14.32
C GLU A 51 -5.76 6.56 13.37
N ALA A 52 -4.96 6.44 12.30
CA ALA A 52 -4.84 7.48 11.28
C ALA A 52 -6.20 7.83 10.66
N ASN A 53 -7.06 6.84 10.40
CA ASN A 53 -8.40 7.07 9.86
C ASN A 53 -9.26 7.92 10.79
N SER A 54 -9.14 7.73 12.12
CA SER A 54 -9.87 8.53 13.11
C SER A 54 -9.37 9.97 13.23
N LEU A 55 -8.10 10.19 12.85
CA LEU A 55 -7.44 11.51 12.85
C LEU A 55 -7.58 12.25 11.52
N ALA A 56 -8.02 11.57 10.47
CA ALA A 56 -8.24 12.15 9.16
C ALA A 56 -9.40 13.16 9.21
N SER A 57 -9.14 14.33 8.67
CA SER A 57 -10.00 15.51 8.69
C SER A 57 -10.69 15.77 7.35
N GLY A 58 -10.21 15.15 6.27
CA GLY A 58 -10.73 15.39 4.92
C GLY A 58 -10.52 14.24 3.96
N ALA A 59 -11.16 14.35 2.79
CA ALA A 59 -11.21 13.29 1.79
C ALA A 59 -9.80 12.83 1.32
N VAL A 60 -8.86 13.76 1.20
CA VAL A 60 -7.47 13.46 0.81
C VAL A 60 -6.77 12.59 1.86
N GLU A 61 -7.01 12.84 3.15
CA GLU A 61 -6.40 12.09 4.25
C GLU A 61 -7.00 10.69 4.35
N HIS A 62 -8.32 10.57 4.24
CA HIS A 62 -8.98 9.28 4.14
C HIS A 62 -8.53 8.49 2.91
N GLN A 63 -8.29 9.17 1.77
CA GLN A 63 -7.76 8.50 0.58
C GLN A 63 -6.35 7.94 0.83
N LYS A 64 -5.47 8.67 1.52
CA LYS A 64 -4.13 8.17 1.90
C LYS A 64 -4.23 6.91 2.77
N VAL A 65 -5.15 6.90 3.73
CA VAL A 65 -5.39 5.71 4.57
C VAL A 65 -5.93 4.54 3.73
N ALA A 66 -6.88 4.80 2.83
CA ALA A 66 -7.42 3.79 1.94
C ALA A 66 -6.35 3.19 1.02
N ASP A 67 -5.48 4.04 0.46
CA ASP A 67 -4.37 3.63 -0.41
C ASP A 67 -3.38 2.73 0.33
N LEU A 68 -3.00 3.06 1.57
CA LEU A 68 -2.13 2.20 2.38
C LEU A 68 -2.81 0.89 2.83
N ASN A 69 -4.11 0.91 3.10
CA ASN A 69 -4.87 -0.32 3.36
C ASN A 69 -4.90 -1.23 2.12
N ALA A 70 -5.01 -0.66 0.92
CA ALA A 70 -4.92 -1.43 -0.32
C ALA A 70 -3.53 -2.08 -0.51
N VAL A 71 -2.45 -1.40 -0.10
CA VAL A 71 -1.10 -1.99 -0.06
C VAL A 71 -1.06 -3.20 0.87
N ILE A 72 -1.55 -3.05 2.11
CA ILE A 72 -1.60 -4.14 3.10
C ILE A 72 -2.42 -5.32 2.56
N ASN A 73 -3.62 -5.07 2.05
CA ASN A 73 -4.49 -6.11 1.52
C ASN A 73 -3.81 -6.90 0.39
N GLY A 74 -3.07 -6.21 -0.49
CA GLY A 74 -2.35 -6.91 -1.54
C GLY A 74 -1.12 -7.68 -1.04
N ALA A 75 -0.42 -7.16 -0.04
CA ALA A 75 0.68 -7.88 0.61
C ALA A 75 0.18 -9.16 1.31
N GLU A 76 -0.94 -9.10 2.03
CA GLU A 76 -1.59 -10.27 2.64
C GLU A 76 -2.05 -11.28 1.59
N ALA A 77 -2.67 -10.80 0.51
CA ALA A 77 -3.09 -11.66 -0.59
C ALA A 77 -1.89 -12.39 -1.22
N MET A 78 -0.72 -11.75 -1.34
CA MET A 78 0.50 -12.40 -1.79
C MET A 78 1.00 -13.46 -0.81
N ILE A 79 0.99 -13.17 0.49
CA ILE A 79 1.36 -14.13 1.54
C ILE A 79 0.45 -15.37 1.48
N ASP A 80 -0.84 -15.16 1.22
CA ASP A 80 -1.84 -16.23 1.10
C ASP A 80 -1.80 -16.96 -0.26
N GLY A 81 -0.89 -16.61 -1.17
CA GLY A 81 -0.79 -17.22 -2.50
C GLY A 81 -1.94 -16.85 -3.44
N ARG A 82 -2.55 -15.68 -3.26
CA ARG A 82 -3.67 -15.14 -4.05
C ARG A 82 -3.23 -13.91 -4.89
N PRO A 83 -2.40 -14.10 -5.94
CA PRO A 83 -1.83 -12.99 -6.71
C PRO A 83 -2.88 -12.14 -7.45
N GLU A 84 -4.01 -12.73 -7.86
CA GLU A 84 -5.11 -11.97 -8.49
C GLU A 84 -5.78 -11.00 -7.50
N ALA A 85 -5.97 -11.44 -6.25
CA ALA A 85 -6.48 -10.59 -5.19
C ALA A 85 -5.47 -9.48 -4.83
N ALA A 86 -4.18 -9.79 -4.86
CA ALA A 86 -3.12 -8.80 -4.69
C ALA A 86 -3.15 -7.74 -5.79
N ALA A 87 -3.25 -8.17 -7.05
CA ALA A 87 -3.34 -7.27 -8.18
C ALA A 87 -4.58 -6.37 -8.12
N SER A 88 -5.75 -6.96 -7.78
CA SER A 88 -6.97 -6.20 -7.58
C SER A 88 -6.83 -5.16 -6.47
N ALA A 89 -6.22 -5.52 -5.33
CA ALA A 89 -6.01 -4.59 -4.22
C ALA A 89 -5.10 -3.43 -4.64
N TRP A 90 -3.93 -3.73 -5.20
CA TRP A 90 -2.96 -2.70 -5.61
C TRP A 90 -3.46 -1.80 -6.74
N SER A 91 -4.30 -2.32 -7.65
CA SER A 91 -4.94 -1.49 -8.69
C SER A 91 -5.92 -0.44 -8.15
N SER A 92 -6.42 -0.62 -6.91
CA SER A 92 -7.34 0.32 -6.28
C SER A 92 -6.67 1.59 -5.73
N VAL A 93 -5.33 1.57 -5.59
CA VAL A 93 -4.52 2.69 -5.07
C VAL A 93 -4.63 3.91 -5.97
N LYS A 94 -5.09 5.03 -5.41
CA LYS A 94 -5.31 6.27 -6.15
C LYS A 94 -4.06 7.13 -6.25
N ASP A 95 -3.23 7.17 -5.22
CA ASP A 95 -1.93 7.86 -5.27
C ASP A 95 -1.06 7.28 -6.40
N SER A 96 -0.76 8.11 -7.40
CA SER A 96 -0.04 7.68 -8.60
C SER A 96 1.41 7.28 -8.34
N ARG A 97 2.07 7.91 -7.36
CA ARG A 97 3.47 7.61 -7.04
C ARG A 97 3.56 6.30 -6.29
N LEU A 98 2.67 6.11 -5.31
CA LEU A 98 2.56 4.86 -4.58
C LEU A 98 2.22 3.71 -5.52
N ARG A 99 1.27 3.92 -6.44
CA ARG A 99 0.92 2.92 -7.46
C ARG A 99 2.12 2.53 -8.33
N GLN A 100 2.89 3.51 -8.82
CA GLN A 100 4.10 3.24 -9.60
C GLN A 100 5.15 2.43 -8.81
N GLN A 101 5.32 2.71 -7.53
CA GLN A 101 6.21 1.91 -6.67
C GLN A 101 5.72 0.48 -6.53
N ILE A 102 4.42 0.27 -6.30
CA ILE A 102 3.83 -1.06 -6.20
C ILE A 102 3.92 -1.81 -7.53
N GLU A 103 3.65 -1.15 -8.65
CA GLU A 103 3.80 -1.72 -10.00
C GLU A 103 5.23 -2.18 -10.26
N HIS A 104 6.23 -1.37 -9.90
CA HIS A 104 7.63 -1.74 -10.04
C HIS A 104 7.98 -2.99 -9.22
N GLU A 105 7.59 -3.04 -7.95
CA GLU A 105 7.86 -4.19 -7.07
C GLU A 105 7.08 -5.44 -7.51
N ALA A 106 5.83 -5.27 -7.96
CA ALA A 106 5.01 -6.36 -8.47
C ALA A 106 5.61 -6.96 -9.75
N GLU A 107 6.10 -6.13 -10.68
CA GLU A 107 6.82 -6.59 -11.88
C GLU A 107 8.08 -7.39 -11.50
N VAL A 108 8.85 -6.95 -10.49
CA VAL A 108 10.01 -7.69 -9.96
C VAL A 108 9.61 -9.07 -9.41
N MET A 109 8.43 -9.18 -8.81
CA MET A 109 7.87 -10.45 -8.33
C MET A 109 7.19 -11.29 -9.44
N GLY A 110 7.14 -10.81 -10.69
CA GLY A 110 6.48 -11.49 -11.81
C GLY A 110 4.95 -11.35 -11.81
N ILE A 111 4.40 -10.39 -11.08
CA ILE A 111 2.97 -10.09 -11.00
C ILE A 111 2.66 -8.99 -12.01
N ASN A 112 1.76 -9.26 -12.95
CA ASN A 112 1.33 -8.25 -13.92
C ASN A 112 0.12 -7.47 -13.38
N LEU A 113 0.33 -6.19 -13.03
CA LEU A 113 -0.75 -5.29 -12.60
C LEU A 113 -1.45 -4.58 -13.76
N LYS A 114 -0.98 -4.74 -15.00
CA LYS A 114 -1.49 -3.98 -16.16
C LYS A 114 -2.83 -4.47 -16.71
N SER A 115 -3.42 -5.53 -16.17
CA SER A 115 -4.63 -6.16 -16.72
C SER A 115 -5.95 -5.50 -16.29
N ASN A 116 -6.03 -4.16 -16.20
CA ASN A 116 -7.34 -3.46 -16.18
C ASN A 116 -7.31 -1.96 -16.52
N HIS A 117 -6.30 -1.47 -17.26
CA HIS A 117 -6.33 -0.09 -17.77
C HIS A 117 -6.15 0.02 -19.28
N GLN A 118 -6.70 -0.95 -20.02
CA GLN A 118 -6.85 -0.84 -21.47
C GLN A 118 -7.92 -1.79 -22.00
N GLU A 119 -9.19 -1.38 -21.95
CA GLU A 119 -10.23 -1.73 -22.94
C GLU A 119 -11.51 -0.89 -22.66
N ASP A 120 -11.36 0.43 -22.62
CA ASP A 120 -12.48 1.37 -22.80
C ASP A 120 -11.94 2.64 -23.47
N ALA A 121 -11.35 2.46 -24.66
CA ALA A 121 -11.06 3.56 -25.55
C ALA A 121 -11.00 3.08 -27.00
N ARG A 122 -12.18 3.15 -27.63
CA ARG A 122 -12.49 3.21 -29.08
C ARG A 122 -12.74 1.91 -29.82
#